data_AF-A0A967Y5T9-F1
#
_entry.id   AF-A0A967Y5T9-F1
#
_cell.length_a   1.000
_cell.length_b   1.000
_cell.length_c   1.000
_cell.angle_alpha   90.00
_cell.angle_beta   90.00
_cell.angle_gamma   90.00
#
_symmetry.space_group_name_H-M   'P 1'
#
loop_
_entity.id
_entity.type
_entity.pdbx_description
1 polymer ?
#
loop_
_entity_poly.entity_id
_entity_poly.type
_entity_poly.pdbx_seq_one_letter_code
_entity_poly.pdbx_strand_id
1 'polypeptide(L)'
;EVTLAAEHLAANDRLDEGLALYEPMLAEAADDPDVTVSLGWFLGRASVGLPEGLETARGYLTEVIEDDPARPDALVYRAFVLAELGDLPGARADLAAYESLEVIRHDLDALLGSWGLRSALDEAGP
;
A
#
# COMPACT_ATOMS: atom_id res chain seq x y z
N GLU A 1 -17.74 -3.68 2.02
CA GLU A 1 -16.69 -4.17 1.11
C GLU A 1 -15.66 -4.94 1.92
N VAL A 2 -14.92 -5.87 1.30
CA VAL A 2 -13.97 -6.76 1.98
C VAL A 2 -12.91 -5.97 2.77
N THR A 3 -12.35 -4.93 2.16
CA THR A 3 -11.33 -4.08 2.80
C THR A 3 -11.80 -3.47 4.12
N LEU A 4 -13.00 -2.88 4.17
CA LEU A 4 -13.54 -2.28 5.39
C LEU A 4 -13.77 -3.33 6.50
N ALA A 5 -14.22 -4.52 6.14
CA ALA A 5 -14.41 -5.61 7.08
C ALA A 5 -13.06 -6.14 7.60
N ALA A 6 -12.06 -6.26 6.73
CA ALA A 6 -10.71 -6.68 7.08
C ALA A 6 -10.04 -5.65 8.01
N GLU A 7 -10.16 -4.35 7.71
CA GLU A 7 -9.68 -3.26 8.58
C GLU A 7 -10.33 -3.30 9.96
N HIS A 8 -11.65 -3.52 10.03
CA HIS A 8 -12.33 -3.65 11.32
C HIS A 8 -11.81 -4.83 12.14
N LEU A 9 -11.53 -5.97 11.50
CA LEU A 9 -10.95 -7.15 12.16
C LEU A 9 -9.53 -6.86 12.66
N ALA A 10 -8.68 -6.29 11.81
CA ALA A 10 -7.31 -5.91 12.19
C ALA A 10 -7.30 -4.91 13.37
N ALA A 11 -8.19 -3.92 13.37
CA ALA A 11 -8.33 -2.96 14.47
C ALA A 11 -8.80 -3.59 15.80
N ASN A 12 -9.28 -4.83 15.78
CA ASN A 12 -9.68 -5.59 16.96
C ASN A 12 -8.73 -6.78 17.22
N ASP A 13 -7.44 -6.64 16.86
CA ASP A 13 -6.39 -7.65 17.03
C ASP A 13 -6.67 -8.98 16.30
N ARG A 14 -7.52 -8.97 15.26
CA ARG A 14 -7.91 -10.13 14.46
C ARG A 14 -7.36 -10.03 13.03
N LEU A 15 -6.08 -9.72 12.91
CA LEU A 15 -5.40 -9.57 11.61
C LEU A 15 -5.56 -10.80 10.72
N ASP A 16 -5.37 -12.00 11.28
CA ASP A 16 -5.50 -13.27 10.53
C ASP A 16 -6.90 -13.44 9.92
N GLU A 17 -7.94 -13.04 10.65
CA GLU A 17 -9.31 -13.10 10.14
C GLU A 17 -9.58 -12.03 9.08
N GLY A 18 -8.93 -10.87 9.19
CA GLY A 18 -8.95 -9.86 8.13
C GLY A 18 -8.28 -10.36 6.86
N LEU A 19 -7.16 -11.09 6.98
CA LEU A 19 -6.48 -11.72 5.85
C LEU A 19 -7.32 -12.81 5.20
N ALA A 20 -8.00 -13.63 6.00
CA ALA A 20 -8.87 -14.70 5.51
C ALA A 20 -10.00 -14.19 4.60
N LEU A 21 -10.39 -12.90 4.71
CA LEU A 21 -11.38 -12.31 3.80
C LEU A 21 -10.88 -12.13 2.37
N TYR A 22 -9.56 -12.02 2.16
CA TYR A 22 -8.95 -11.90 0.83
C TYR A 22 -8.69 -13.26 0.17
N GLU A 23 -8.63 -14.37 0.93
CA GLU A 23 -8.43 -15.72 0.39
C GLU A 23 -9.40 -16.10 -0.74
N PRO A 24 -10.74 -15.93 -0.62
CA PRO A 24 -11.65 -16.26 -1.72
C PRO A 24 -11.45 -15.34 -2.93
N MET A 25 -11.09 -14.07 -2.72
CA MET A 25 -10.84 -13.13 -3.83
C MET A 25 -9.59 -13.54 -4.61
N LEU A 26 -8.51 -13.89 -3.92
CA LEU A 26 -7.31 -14.43 -4.54
C LEU A 26 -7.55 -15.78 -5.21
N ALA A 27 -8.43 -16.62 -4.67
CA ALA A 27 -8.76 -17.90 -5.31
C ALA A 27 -9.56 -17.72 -6.61
N GLU A 28 -10.45 -16.73 -6.67
CA GLU A 28 -11.29 -16.44 -7.83
C GLU A 28 -10.57 -15.59 -8.88
N ALA A 29 -9.69 -14.69 -8.45
CA ALA A 29 -9.05 -13.67 -9.24
C ALA A 29 -7.54 -13.57 -8.89
N ALA A 30 -6.85 -14.72 -8.94
CA ALA A 30 -5.45 -14.85 -8.53
C ALA A 30 -4.48 -13.88 -9.21
N ASP A 31 -4.79 -13.51 -10.44
CA ASP A 31 -3.99 -12.59 -11.27
C ASP A 31 -4.66 -11.21 -11.42
N ASP A 32 -5.64 -10.87 -10.59
CA ASP A 32 -6.28 -9.55 -10.64
C ASP A 32 -5.48 -8.54 -9.80
N PRO A 33 -4.80 -7.58 -10.44
CA PRO A 33 -3.98 -6.60 -9.72
C PRO A 33 -4.80 -5.71 -8.79
N ASP A 34 -6.12 -5.56 -8.99
CA ASP A 34 -6.98 -4.79 -8.07
C ASP A 34 -7.14 -5.51 -6.72
N VAL A 35 -7.17 -6.85 -6.73
CA VAL A 35 -7.22 -7.65 -5.50
C VAL A 35 -5.88 -7.61 -4.79
N THR A 36 -4.79 -7.80 -5.53
CA THR A 36 -3.42 -7.79 -4.99
C THR A 36 -3.04 -6.44 -4.41
N VAL A 37 -3.37 -5.34 -5.11
CA VAL A 37 -3.10 -3.98 -4.60
C VAL A 37 -3.92 -3.70 -3.33
N SER A 38 -5.17 -4.16 -3.27
CA SER A 38 -6.05 -4.00 -2.10
C SER A 38 -5.54 -4.77 -0.88
N LEU A 39 -5.04 -6.00 -1.09
CA LEU A 39 -4.42 -6.80 -0.05
C LEU A 39 -3.12 -6.16 0.44
N GLY A 40 -2.23 -5.76 -0.48
CA GLY A 40 -1.01 -5.04 -0.13
C GLY A 40 -1.30 -3.77 0.68
N TRP A 41 -2.34 -3.04 0.30
CA TRP A 41 -2.78 -1.85 1.01
C TRP A 41 -3.36 -2.11 2.40
N PHE A 42 -4.15 -3.18 2.55
CA PHE A 42 -4.64 -3.63 3.85
C PHE A 42 -3.48 -4.03 4.78
N LEU A 43 -2.57 -4.87 4.30
CA LEU A 43 -1.41 -5.34 5.06
C LEU A 43 -0.51 -4.19 5.50
N GLY A 44 -0.24 -3.24 4.60
CA GLY A 44 0.63 -2.09 4.90
C GLY A 44 0.15 -1.31 6.11
N ARG A 45 -1.16 -1.03 6.21
CA ARG A 45 -1.73 -0.31 7.36
C ARG A 45 -1.88 -1.17 8.59
N ALA A 46 -2.33 -2.41 8.43
CA ALA A 46 -2.56 -3.30 9.56
C ALA A 46 -1.24 -3.73 10.25
N SER A 47 -0.11 -3.54 9.56
CA SER A 47 1.21 -3.98 10.01
C SER A 47 2.14 -2.84 10.42
N VAL A 48 1.65 -1.62 10.61
CA VAL A 48 2.49 -0.50 11.11
C VAL A 48 3.15 -0.91 12.43
N GLY A 49 4.49 -0.82 12.49
CA GLY A 49 5.29 -1.29 13.62
C GLY A 49 5.58 -2.80 13.65
N LEU A 50 5.12 -3.55 12.65
CA LEU A 50 5.35 -4.99 12.45
C LEU A 50 6.11 -5.23 11.13
N PRO A 51 7.45 -5.30 11.16
CA PRO A 51 8.27 -5.38 9.95
C PRO A 51 7.87 -6.51 8.99
N GLU A 52 7.56 -7.71 9.51
CA GLU A 52 7.21 -8.86 8.68
C GLU A 52 5.94 -8.64 7.84
N GLY A 53 4.94 -7.94 8.41
CA GLY A 53 3.71 -7.62 7.70
C GLY A 53 3.90 -6.51 6.66
N LEU A 54 4.73 -5.51 6.97
CA LEU A 54 5.11 -4.46 6.01
C LEU A 54 5.93 -5.01 4.84
N GLU A 55 6.87 -5.92 5.11
CA GLU A 55 7.65 -6.62 4.09
C GLU A 55 6.74 -7.46 3.16
N THR A 56 5.72 -8.10 3.72
CA THR A 56 4.70 -8.83 2.95
C THR A 56 3.88 -7.87 2.08
N ALA A 57 3.44 -6.74 2.63
CA ALA A 57 2.74 -5.68 1.87
C ALA A 57 3.60 -5.16 0.71
N ARG A 58 4.90 -4.91 0.95
CA ARG A 58 5.86 -4.47 -0.07
C ARG A 58 5.95 -5.49 -1.20
N GLY A 59 5.95 -6.79 -0.88
CA GLY A 59 5.96 -7.88 -1.86
C GLY A 59 4.79 -7.80 -2.84
N TYR A 60 3.56 -7.80 -2.32
CA TYR A 60 2.34 -7.71 -3.17
C TYR A 60 2.32 -6.45 -4.02
N LEU A 61 2.67 -5.29 -3.44
CA LEU A 61 2.69 -4.03 -4.17
C LEU A 61 3.80 -3.99 -5.23
N THR A 62 4.91 -4.67 -4.99
CA THR A 62 6.01 -4.78 -5.97
C THR A 62 5.58 -5.62 -7.16
N GLU A 63 4.91 -6.75 -6.94
CA GLU A 63 4.36 -7.58 -8.02
C GLU A 63 3.41 -6.78 -8.92
N VAL A 64 2.51 -5.99 -8.33
CA VAL A 64 1.59 -5.13 -9.09
C VAL A 64 2.35 -4.08 -9.92
N ILE A 65 3.40 -3.47 -9.37
CA ILE A 65 4.21 -2.45 -10.06
C ILE A 65 5.10 -3.07 -11.15
N GLU A 66 5.56 -4.32 -10.97
CA GLU A 66 6.33 -5.03 -11.98
C GLU A 66 5.50 -5.31 -13.24
N ASP A 67 4.20 -5.59 -13.07
CA ASP A 67 3.26 -5.78 -14.18
C ASP A 67 2.77 -4.45 -14.79
N ASP A 68 2.39 -3.48 -13.94
CA ASP A 68 2.01 -2.12 -14.36
C ASP A 68 2.82 -1.05 -13.61
N PRO A 69 3.96 -0.61 -14.18
CA PRO A 69 4.82 0.39 -13.55
C PRO A 69 4.19 1.78 -13.39
N ALA A 70 3.09 2.05 -14.10
CA ALA A 70 2.38 3.32 -14.06
C ALA A 70 1.11 3.28 -13.19
N ARG A 71 0.91 2.19 -12.43
CA ARG A 71 -0.28 2.00 -11.61
C ARG A 71 -0.30 2.97 -10.42
N PRO A 72 -1.19 3.97 -10.37
CA PRO A 72 -1.06 5.09 -9.44
C PRO A 72 -1.22 4.71 -7.96
N ASP A 73 -2.18 3.83 -7.67
CA ASP A 73 -2.50 3.38 -6.31
C ASP A 73 -1.38 2.52 -5.73
N ALA A 74 -0.82 1.58 -6.52
CA ALA A 74 0.28 0.73 -6.09
C ALA A 74 1.54 1.56 -5.74
N LEU A 75 1.87 2.58 -6.54
CA LEU A 75 2.98 3.50 -6.25
C LEU A 75 2.77 4.25 -4.93
N VAL A 76 1.58 4.81 -4.71
CA VAL A 76 1.27 5.55 -3.47
C VAL A 76 1.27 4.63 -2.25
N TYR A 77 0.69 3.44 -2.36
CA TYR A 77 0.64 2.48 -1.27
C TYR A 77 2.02 1.92 -0.94
N ARG A 78 2.86 1.65 -1.96
CA ARG A 78 4.22 1.15 -1.71
C ARG A 78 5.11 2.24 -1.13
N ALA A 79 4.95 3.50 -1.56
CA ALA A 79 5.64 4.63 -0.95
C ALA A 79 5.38 4.74 0.57
N PHE A 80 4.12 4.54 0.99
CA PHE A 80 3.77 4.46 2.41
C PHE A 80 4.47 3.30 3.11
N VAL A 81 4.38 2.08 2.57
CA VAL A 81 4.99 0.88 3.18
C VAL A 81 6.50 1.03 3.30
N LEU A 82 7.16 1.58 2.28
CA LEU A 82 8.60 1.84 2.28
C LEU A 82 8.98 2.88 3.35
N ALA A 83 8.18 3.93 3.53
CA ALA A 83 8.42 4.91 4.58
C ALA A 83 8.30 4.29 5.99
N GLU A 84 7.29 3.45 6.23
CA GLU A 84 7.12 2.70 7.49
C GLU A 84 8.27 1.72 7.75
N LEU A 85 8.84 1.13 6.69
CA LEU A 85 10.05 0.29 6.76
C LEU A 85 11.35 1.11 6.93
N GLY A 86 11.29 2.43 6.82
CA GLY A 86 12.45 3.33 6.86
C GLY A 86 13.25 3.40 5.55
N ASP A 87 12.76 2.80 4.46
CA ASP A 87 13.32 2.95 3.11
C ASP A 87 12.81 4.25 2.47
N LEU A 88 13.28 5.37 3.01
CA LEU A 88 12.92 6.70 2.51
C LEU A 88 13.36 6.94 1.06
N PRO A 89 14.54 6.48 0.59
CA PRO A 89 14.91 6.57 -0.83
C PRO A 89 13.90 5.85 -1.74
N GLY A 90 13.48 4.64 -1.39
CA GLY A 90 12.47 3.90 -2.13
C GLY A 90 11.12 4.62 -2.12
N ALA A 91 10.67 5.10 -0.96
CA ALA A 91 9.42 5.85 -0.84
C ALA A 91 9.39 7.12 -1.71
N ARG A 92 10.50 7.85 -1.79
CA ARG A 92 10.64 9.01 -2.67
C ARG A 92 10.58 8.62 -4.15
N ALA A 93 11.20 7.51 -4.53
CA ALA A 93 11.21 7.06 -5.92
C ALA A 93 9.78 6.73 -6.39
N ASP A 94 9.00 6.03 -5.56
CA ASP A 94 7.60 5.70 -5.87
C ASP A 94 6.72 6.95 -5.92
N LEU A 95 6.89 7.87 -4.98
CA LEU A 95 6.15 9.13 -4.98
C LEU A 95 6.47 9.97 -6.23
N ALA A 96 7.75 10.08 -6.61
CA ALA A 96 8.15 10.80 -7.81
C ALA A 96 7.60 10.15 -9.08
N ALA A 97 7.55 8.82 -9.14
CA ALA A 97 6.92 8.09 -10.24
C ALA A 97 5.43 8.40 -10.33
N TYR A 98 4.70 8.37 -9.21
CA TYR A 98 3.28 8.75 -9.15
C TYR A 98 3.04 10.20 -9.60
N GLU A 99 3.85 11.14 -9.12
CA GLU A 99 3.71 12.57 -9.46
C GLU A 99 4.08 12.89 -10.92
N SER A 100 4.81 11.99 -11.59
CA SER A 100 5.09 12.09 -13.03
C SER A 100 3.94 11.60 -13.92
N LEU A 101 2.94 10.91 -13.33
CA LEU A 101 1.77 10.46 -14.08
C LEU A 101 0.89 11.65 -14.44
N GLU A 102 0.48 11.75 -15.70
CA GLU A 102 -0.48 12.76 -16.17
C GLU A 102 -1.94 12.40 -15.79
N VAL A 103 -2.15 11.87 -14.57
CA VAL A 103 -3.46 11.46 -14.05
C VAL A 103 -3.76 12.20 -12.74
N ILE A 104 -4.99 12.72 -12.64
CA ILE A 104 -5.45 13.37 -11.41
C ILE A 104 -6.21 12.34 -10.57
N ARG A 105 -5.69 12.02 -9.38
CA ARG A 105 -6.29 11.09 -8.42
C ARG A 105 -6.46 11.78 -7.07
N HIS A 106 -7.53 12.56 -6.96
CA HIS A 106 -7.84 13.33 -5.74
C HIS A 106 -7.95 12.47 -4.48
N ASP A 107 -8.38 11.22 -4.63
CA ASP A 107 -8.41 10.22 -3.57
C ASP A 107 -7.01 9.91 -3.04
N LEU A 108 -6.06 9.64 -3.93
CA LEU A 108 -4.66 9.34 -3.58
C LEU A 108 -3.93 10.58 -3.08
N ASP A 109 -4.19 11.75 -3.65
CA ASP A 109 -3.61 13.01 -3.18
C ASP A 109 -4.06 13.36 -1.76
N ALA A 110 -5.35 13.18 -1.47
CA ALA A 110 -5.90 13.35 -0.12
C ALA A 110 -5.28 12.35 0.86
N LEU A 111 -5.06 11.11 0.41
CA LEU A 111 -4.44 10.05 1.20
C LEU A 111 -2.99 10.41 1.59
N LEU A 112 -2.17 10.81 0.61
CA LEU A 112 -0.81 11.30 0.82
C LEU A 112 -0.75 12.48 1.80
N GLY A 113 -1.73 13.40 1.68
CA GLY A 113 -1.88 14.53 2.61
C GLY A 113 -2.24 14.09 4.03
N SER A 114 -3.13 13.10 4.18
CA SER A 114 -3.56 12.60 5.49
C SER A 114 -2.45 11.93 6.30
N TRP A 115 -1.47 11.33 5.63
CA TRP A 115 -0.29 10.75 6.28
C TRP A 115 0.86 11.72 6.45
N GLY A 116 0.75 12.91 5.86
CA GLY A 116 1.88 13.85 5.80
C GLY A 116 3.10 13.26 5.09
N LEU A 117 2.92 12.27 4.19
CA LEU A 117 4.03 11.51 3.60
C LEU A 117 4.99 12.43 2.85
N ARG A 118 4.47 13.39 2.08
CA ARG A 118 5.29 14.38 1.37
C ARG A 118 6.17 15.18 2.33
N SER A 119 5.57 15.72 3.38
CA SER A 119 6.30 16.49 4.40
C SER A 119 7.33 15.64 5.14
N ALA A 120 6.97 14.41 5.54
CA ALA A 120 7.85 13.50 6.25
C ALA A 120 9.08 13.14 5.41
N LEU A 121 8.87 12.88 4.12
CA LEU A 121 9.97 12.68 3.18
C LEU A 121 10.79 13.96 3.09
N ASP A 122 10.22 15.13 2.77
CA ASP A 122 10.98 16.39 2.66
C ASP A 122 11.85 16.71 3.89
N GLU A 123 11.32 16.52 5.10
CA GLU A 123 12.04 16.74 6.36
C GLU A 123 13.23 15.78 6.57
N ALA A 124 13.14 14.55 6.05
CA ALA A 124 14.20 13.55 6.18
C ALA A 124 15.46 13.86 5.35
N GLY A 125 15.40 14.82 4.42
CA GLY A 125 16.52 15.17 3.56
C GLY A 125 16.86 14.10 2.50
N PRO A 126 17.74 14.45 1.53
CA PRO A 126 18.12 13.54 0.44
C PRO A 126 19.00 12.38 0.91
#